data_AF-A0A926AY54-F1
#
_entry.id   AF-A0A926AY54-F1
#
_cell.length_a   1.000
_cell.length_b   1.000
_cell.length_c   1.000
_cell.angle_alpha   90.00
_cell.angle_beta   90.00
_cell.angle_gamma   90.00
#
_symmetry.space_group_name_H-M   'P 1'
#
loop_
_entity.id
_entity.type
_entity.pdbx_description
1 polymer ?
#
loop_
_entity_poly.entity_id
_entity_poly.type
_entity_poly.pdbx_seq_one_letter_code
_entity_poly.pdbx_strand_id
1 'polypeptide(L)'
;MFDRPLQPLLHDIAVHELAADLRDLGLLSWIDEEQLLPGDVVQERLERAIEHAGAIAVCIGPSGLSPGATLEFHRTYARFIRESERDDDFGDFRSDRGLRVIPVLLPGAEQKQIPAFLKRHLYVDLRTSAASRRPEELRKLATAVLSDRG
;
A
#
# COMPACT_ATOMS: atom_id res chain seq x y z
N MET A 1 19.37 11.81 -24.66
CA MET A 1 19.54 10.39 -24.30
C MET A 1 19.23 10.31 -22.81
N PHE A 2 17.99 9.95 -22.47
CA PHE A 2 17.52 9.95 -21.09
C PHE A 2 18.11 8.75 -20.37
N ASP A 3 19.20 8.97 -19.64
CA ASP A 3 19.72 8.04 -18.64
C ASP A 3 18.80 8.12 -17.42
N ARG A 4 17.60 7.57 -17.56
CA ARG A 4 16.70 7.37 -16.43
C ARG A 4 17.24 6.15 -15.70
N PRO A 5 17.62 6.24 -14.40
CA PRO A 5 18.05 5.05 -13.68
C PRO A 5 16.94 4.01 -13.80
N LEU A 6 17.28 2.75 -14.06
CA LEU A 6 16.32 1.63 -14.22
C LEU A 6 15.50 1.33 -12.94
N GLN A 7 15.72 2.08 -11.87
CA GLN A 7 15.17 1.84 -10.53
C GLN A 7 13.65 2.08 -10.39
N PRO A 8 13.01 3.09 -11.03
CA PRO A 8 11.55 3.24 -10.98
C PRO A 8 10.82 2.04 -11.59
N LEU A 9 11.38 1.45 -12.66
CA LEU A 9 10.79 0.31 -13.37
C LEU A 9 10.72 -0.95 -12.50
N LEU A 10 11.70 -1.15 -11.61
CA LEU A 10 11.75 -2.35 -10.77
C LEU A 10 10.71 -2.33 -9.64
N HIS A 11 10.42 -1.14 -9.10
CA HIS A 11 9.39 -0.97 -8.08
C HIS A 11 8.01 -1.30 -8.66
N ASP A 12 7.77 -0.81 -9.88
CA ASP A 12 6.57 -1.06 -10.65
C ASP A 12 6.33 -2.56 -10.85
N ILE A 13 7.34 -3.27 -11.36
CA ILE A 13 7.26 -4.72 -11.58
C ILE A 13 6.91 -5.46 -10.28
N ALA A 14 7.55 -5.13 -9.16
CA ALA A 14 7.29 -5.80 -7.88
C ALA A 14 5.88 -5.54 -7.33
N VAL A 15 5.31 -4.35 -7.58
CA VAL A 15 3.93 -4.01 -7.20
C VAL A 15 2.93 -4.78 -8.07
N HIS A 16 3.17 -4.84 -9.38
CA HIS A 16 2.34 -5.60 -10.32
C HIS A 16 2.39 -7.11 -10.04
N GLU A 17 3.56 -7.66 -9.72
CA GLU A 17 3.71 -9.06 -9.27
C GLU A 17 2.93 -9.32 -7.98
N LEU A 18 3.03 -8.43 -6.99
CA LEU A 18 2.27 -8.55 -5.76
C LEU A 18 0.76 -8.49 -5.99
N ALA A 19 0.30 -7.60 -6.87
CA ALA A 19 -1.12 -7.51 -7.21
C ALA A 19 -1.61 -8.77 -7.94
N ALA A 20 -0.79 -9.38 -8.80
CA ALA A 20 -1.11 -10.67 -9.41
C ALA A 20 -1.19 -11.78 -8.35
N ASP A 21 -0.19 -11.87 -7.47
CA ASP A 21 -0.14 -12.82 -6.34
C ASP A 21 -1.40 -12.70 -5.44
N LEU A 22 -1.86 -11.48 -5.16
CA LEU A 22 -3.07 -11.23 -4.36
C LEU A 22 -4.35 -11.60 -5.12
N ARG A 23 -4.41 -11.33 -6.42
CA ARG A 23 -5.55 -11.72 -7.28
C ARG A 23 -5.69 -13.24 -7.38
N ASP A 24 -4.58 -13.97 -7.45
CA ASP A 24 -4.56 -15.43 -7.43
C ASP A 24 -5.08 -16.00 -6.10
N LEU A 25 -4.99 -15.21 -5.01
CA LEU A 25 -5.59 -15.52 -3.71
C LEU A 25 -7.05 -15.05 -3.58
N GLY A 26 -7.66 -14.52 -4.65
CA GLY A 26 -9.04 -14.05 -4.68
C GLY A 26 -9.26 -12.65 -4.11
N LEU A 27 -8.18 -11.87 -3.90
CA LEU A 27 -8.27 -10.50 -3.41
C LEU A 27 -8.33 -9.50 -4.58
N LEU A 28 -9.22 -8.51 -4.46
CA LEU A 28 -9.29 -7.39 -5.40
C LEU A 28 -8.24 -6.34 -5.03
N SER A 29 -7.35 -6.03 -5.96
CA SER A 29 -6.36 -4.96 -5.85
C SER A 29 -6.76 -3.76 -6.70
N TRP A 30 -6.66 -2.56 -6.15
CA TRP A 30 -6.78 -1.32 -6.91
C TRP A 30 -5.38 -0.71 -7.09
N ILE A 31 -4.92 -0.60 -8.34
CA ILE A 31 -3.64 0.03 -8.71
C ILE A 31 -3.96 1.25 -9.57
N ASP A 32 -3.42 2.41 -9.23
CA ASP A 32 -3.70 3.67 -9.90
C ASP A 32 -3.36 3.65 -11.40
N GLU A 33 -2.23 3.05 -11.78
CA GLU A 33 -1.83 2.88 -13.17
C GLU A 33 -2.85 2.13 -14.04
N GLU A 34 -3.62 1.23 -13.43
CA GLU A 34 -4.65 0.44 -14.12
C GLU A 34 -6.02 1.12 -14.11
N GLN A 35 -6.29 1.98 -13.12
CA GLN A 35 -7.64 2.43 -12.78
C GLN A 35 -7.89 3.91 -13.05
N LEU A 36 -6.83 4.69 -13.25
CA LEU A 36 -6.91 6.10 -13.63
C LEU A 36 -6.90 6.25 -15.15
N LEU A 37 -7.82 7.05 -15.67
CA LEU A 37 -7.92 7.37 -17.09
C LEU A 37 -7.52 8.83 -17.36
N PRO A 38 -7.06 9.16 -18.59
CA PRO A 38 -6.85 10.55 -18.97
C PRO A 38 -8.12 11.39 -18.77
N GLY A 39 -8.01 12.46 -17.98
CA GLY A 39 -9.12 13.33 -17.61
C GLY A 39 -9.70 13.06 -16.21
N ASP A 40 -9.27 12.01 -15.53
CA ASP A 40 -9.64 11.76 -14.14
C ASP A 40 -9.07 12.82 -13.19
N VAL A 41 -9.89 13.23 -12.22
CA VAL A 41 -9.40 13.96 -11.04
C VAL A 41 -8.81 12.94 -10.06
N VAL A 42 -7.49 12.81 -10.11
CA VAL A 42 -6.72 11.81 -9.34
C VAL A 42 -7.13 11.73 -7.87
N GLN A 43 -7.22 12.88 -7.19
CA GLN A 43 -7.57 12.92 -5.77
C GLN A 43 -8.95 12.28 -5.50
N GLU A 44 -9.97 12.61 -6.29
CA GLU A 44 -11.32 12.08 -6.11
C GLU A 44 -11.38 10.57 -6.37
N ARG A 45 -10.65 10.08 -7.38
CA ARG A 45 -10.57 8.64 -7.69
C ARG A 45 -9.90 7.87 -6.57
N LEU A 46 -8.83 8.42 -6.01
CA LEU A 46 -8.11 7.82 -4.90
C LEU A 46 -8.94 7.83 -3.62
N GLU A 47 -9.61 8.95 -3.29
CA GLU A 47 -10.53 9.04 -2.15
C GLU A 47 -11.61 7.97 -2.25
N ARG A 48 -12.26 7.84 -3.42
CA ARG A 48 -13.26 6.77 -3.65
C ARG A 48 -12.67 5.37 -3.53
N ALA A 49 -11.48 5.13 -4.05
CA ALA A 49 -10.84 3.82 -3.94
C ALA A 49 -10.59 3.46 -2.47
N ILE A 50 -10.09 4.42 -1.68
CA ILE A 50 -9.82 4.25 -0.25
C ILE A 50 -11.12 4.05 0.55
N GLU A 51 -12.19 4.79 0.25
CA GLU A 51 -13.51 4.62 0.89
C GLU A 51 -14.07 3.20 0.75
N HIS A 52 -13.77 2.52 -0.35
CA HIS A 52 -14.23 1.16 -0.64
C HIS A 52 -13.19 0.08 -0.29
N ALA A 53 -11.96 0.47 0.02
CA ALA A 53 -10.90 -0.45 0.36
C ALA A 53 -11.06 -1.00 1.79
N GLY A 54 -10.79 -2.30 1.97
CA GLY A 54 -10.70 -2.91 3.30
C GLY A 54 -9.33 -2.72 3.96
N ALA A 55 -8.30 -2.51 3.15
CA ALA A 55 -6.93 -2.30 3.60
C ALA A 55 -6.13 -1.53 2.56
N ILE A 56 -5.06 -0.87 3.00
CA ILE A 56 -4.05 -0.24 2.14
C ILE A 56 -2.71 -0.94 2.38
N ALA A 57 -2.17 -1.55 1.33
CA ALA A 57 -0.79 -2.02 1.31
C ALA A 57 0.13 -0.86 0.90
N VAL A 58 1.00 -0.41 1.80
CA VAL A 58 1.99 0.64 1.50
C VAL A 58 3.30 -0.03 1.10
N CYS A 59 3.53 -0.10 -0.21
CA CYS A 59 4.71 -0.72 -0.80
C CYS A 59 5.95 0.17 -0.65
N ILE A 60 7.00 -0.35 -0.03
CA ILE A 60 8.25 0.36 0.27
C ILE A 60 9.38 -0.33 -0.48
N GLY A 61 9.98 0.38 -1.44
CA GLY A 61 11.10 -0.13 -2.25
C GLY A 61 12.47 0.34 -1.76
N PRO A 62 13.55 0.02 -2.50
CA PRO A 62 14.93 0.41 -2.19
C PRO A 62 15.20 1.92 -2.21
N SER A 63 14.23 2.74 -2.62
CA SER A 63 14.28 4.20 -2.52
C SER A 63 13.31 4.76 -1.48
N GLY A 64 12.66 3.90 -0.70
CA GLY A 64 11.55 4.24 0.19
C GLY A 64 10.23 4.38 -0.56
N LEU A 65 9.37 5.30 -0.10
CA LEU A 65 8.19 5.69 -0.85
C LEU A 65 8.62 6.44 -2.12
N SER A 66 8.09 6.05 -3.28
CA SER A 66 8.47 6.67 -4.54
C SER A 66 8.13 8.17 -4.53
N PRO A 67 9.08 9.07 -4.85
CA PRO A 67 8.80 10.51 -4.92
C PRO A 67 7.77 10.89 -6.00
N GLY A 68 7.48 9.95 -6.91
CA GLY A 68 6.60 10.10 -8.08
C GLY A 68 5.10 9.96 -7.78
N ALA A 69 4.71 9.51 -6.59
CA ALA A 69 3.38 9.80 -6.09
C ALA A 69 3.30 11.32 -5.93
N THR A 70 2.66 12.01 -6.89
CA THR A 70 2.49 13.46 -6.91
C THR A 70 2.21 13.94 -5.49
N LEU A 71 2.75 15.08 -5.07
CA LEU A 71 2.59 15.62 -3.71
C LEU A 71 1.14 15.54 -3.17
N GLU A 72 0.16 15.57 -4.06
CA GLU A 72 -1.26 15.31 -3.84
C GLU A 72 -1.57 13.88 -3.35
N PHE A 73 -1.09 12.82 -4.03
CA PHE A 73 -1.20 11.43 -3.56
C PHE A 73 -0.65 11.27 -2.15
N HIS A 74 0.56 11.78 -1.88
CA HIS A 74 1.17 11.70 -0.56
C HIS A 74 0.33 12.39 0.52
N ARG A 75 -0.28 13.54 0.20
CA ARG A 75 -1.18 14.25 1.12
C ARG A 75 -2.46 13.46 1.39
N THR A 76 -3.07 12.90 0.35
CA THR A 76 -4.30 12.11 0.45
C THR A 76 -4.05 10.82 1.24
N TYR A 77 -3.03 10.03 0.89
CA TYR A 77 -2.64 8.84 1.65
C TYR A 77 -2.31 9.17 3.10
N ALA A 78 -1.45 10.17 3.36
CA ALA A 78 -1.08 10.52 4.72
C ALA A 78 -2.27 11.06 5.53
N ARG A 79 -3.23 11.73 4.89
CA ARG A 79 -4.49 12.14 5.52
C ARG A 79 -5.31 10.92 5.92
N PHE A 80 -5.60 10.01 4.99
CA PHE A 80 -6.39 8.81 5.28
C PHE A 80 -5.76 7.91 6.33
N ILE A 81 -4.44 7.71 6.28
CA ILE A 81 -3.72 6.91 7.29
C ILE A 81 -3.83 7.56 8.67
N ARG A 82 -3.71 8.89 8.77
CA ARG A 82 -3.91 9.61 10.04
C ARG A 82 -5.36 9.59 10.50
N GLU A 83 -6.32 9.62 9.58
CA GLU A 83 -7.74 9.55 9.90
C GLU A 83 -8.16 8.14 10.33
N SER A 84 -7.57 7.09 9.74
CA SER A 84 -7.78 5.69 10.15
C SER A 84 -7.14 5.34 11.50
N GLU A 85 -6.11 6.09 11.93
CA GLU A 85 -5.45 5.93 13.24
C GLU A 85 -6.15 6.72 14.38
N ARG A 86 -7.14 7.57 14.06
CA ARG A 86 -7.90 8.32 15.07
C ARG A 86 -9.02 7.45 15.66
N ASP A 87 -8.65 6.61 16.62
CA ASP A 87 -9.61 5.93 17.50
C ASP A 87 -9.85 6.72 18.82
N ASP A 88 -11.13 6.82 19.20
CA ASP A 88 -11.66 6.74 20.59
C ASP A 88 -11.95 7.96 21.51
N ASP A 89 -11.96 9.24 21.09
CA ASP A 89 -12.28 10.34 22.06
C ASP A 89 -13.54 11.18 21.80
N PHE A 90 -14.06 11.23 20.57
CA PHE A 90 -15.31 11.95 20.24
C PHE A 90 -16.14 11.11 19.25
N GLY A 91 -17.01 10.26 19.80
CA GLY A 91 -17.78 9.26 19.06
C GLY A 91 -18.92 9.83 18.21
N ASP A 92 -18.60 10.44 17.07
CA ASP A 92 -19.64 10.79 16.09
C ASP A 92 -19.26 10.54 14.61
N PHE A 93 -18.00 10.21 14.32
CA PHE A 93 -17.59 9.78 12.98
C PHE A 93 -16.67 8.57 13.05
N ARG A 94 -17.17 7.48 13.63
CA ARG A 94 -16.65 6.16 13.28
C ARG A 94 -17.02 5.94 11.82
N SER A 95 -16.03 5.90 10.94
CA SER A 95 -16.11 4.90 9.88
C SER A 95 -16.17 3.57 10.62
N ASP A 96 -17.32 2.91 10.68
CA ASP A 96 -17.48 1.52 11.18
C ASP A 96 -16.65 0.49 10.36
N ARG A 97 -15.66 0.96 9.61
CA ARG A 97 -14.72 0.22 8.77
C ARG A 97 -13.33 0.76 9.07
N GLY A 98 -12.65 0.16 10.06
CA GLY A 98 -11.24 0.46 10.34
C GLY A 98 -10.39 0.13 9.11
N LEU A 99 -9.97 1.17 8.37
CA LEU A 99 -9.09 1.03 7.21
C LEU A 99 -7.72 0.54 7.69
N ARG A 100 -7.39 -0.73 7.42
CA ARG A 100 -6.12 -1.30 7.89
C ARG A 100 -4.96 -0.87 6.98
N VAL A 101 -3.94 -0.26 7.56
CA VAL A 101 -2.72 0.15 6.84
C VAL A 101 -1.62 -0.89 7.07
N ILE A 102 -1.07 -1.44 5.99
CA ILE A 102 -0.10 -2.55 6.03
C ILE A 102 1.16 -2.14 5.26
N PRO A 103 2.26 -1.80 5.94
CA PRO A 103 3.54 -1.60 5.27
C PRO A 103 4.03 -2.92 4.65
N VAL A 104 4.51 -2.86 3.41
CA VAL A 104 5.04 -4.02 2.68
C VAL A 104 6.44 -3.67 2.19
N LEU A 105 7.46 -4.38 2.68
CA LEU A 105 8.83 -4.21 2.21
C LEU A 105 9.04 -5.04 0.94
N LEU A 106 9.39 -4.37 -0.15
CA LEU A 106 9.67 -4.99 -1.46
C LEU A 106 11.17 -5.30 -1.64
N PRO A 107 11.56 -6.16 -2.61
CA PRO A 107 12.96 -6.48 -2.88
C PRO A 107 13.87 -5.25 -2.93
N GLY A 108 14.98 -5.31 -2.17
CA GLY A 108 15.94 -4.21 -2.05
C GLY A 108 15.61 -3.16 -0.99
N ALA A 109 14.43 -3.19 -0.36
CA ALA A 109 14.08 -2.26 0.70
C ALA A 109 14.86 -2.51 2.01
N GLU A 110 15.09 -1.43 2.75
CA GLU A 110 15.67 -1.45 4.09
C GLU A 110 14.67 -0.90 5.11
N GLN A 111 14.74 -1.38 6.36
CA GLN A 111 13.81 -0.94 7.41
C GLN A 111 13.90 0.57 7.69
N LYS A 112 15.06 1.18 7.47
CA LYS A 112 15.26 2.65 7.60
C LYS A 112 14.39 3.46 6.64
N GLN A 113 13.84 2.82 5.60
CA GLN A 113 13.01 3.43 4.57
C GLN A 113 11.53 3.43 4.94
N ILE A 114 11.15 2.75 6.03
CA ILE A 114 9.79 2.81 6.57
C ILE A 114 9.55 4.24 7.09
N PRO A 115 8.56 4.96 6.54
CA PRO A 115 8.19 6.29 7.00
C PRO A 115 7.85 6.31 8.50
N ALA A 116 8.13 7.44 9.17
CA ALA A 116 7.92 7.56 10.62
C ALA A 116 6.50 7.21 11.07
N PHE A 117 5.48 7.60 10.29
CA PHE A 117 4.07 7.32 10.60
C PHE A 117 3.74 5.81 10.50
N LEU A 118 4.49 5.03 9.71
CA LEU A 118 4.30 3.58 9.60
C LEU A 118 5.12 2.77 10.60
N LYS A 119 6.02 3.39 11.38
CA LYS A 119 6.89 2.66 12.32
C LYS A 119 6.15 1.90 13.42
N ARG A 120 4.90 2.29 13.71
CA ARG A 120 4.04 1.61 14.70
C ARG A 120 3.27 0.43 14.12
N HIS A 121 3.25 0.27 12.79
CA HIS A 121 2.57 -0.81 12.12
C HIS A 121 3.50 -2.01 11.96
N LEU A 122 2.97 -3.22 12.18
CA LEU A 122 3.65 -4.43 11.73
C LEU A 122 3.70 -4.43 10.20
N TYR A 123 4.82 -4.86 9.64
CA TYR A 123 5.02 -4.91 8.19
C TYR A 123 5.12 -6.36 7.70
N VAL A 124 4.80 -6.55 6.42
CA VAL A 124 5.06 -7.79 5.69
C VAL A 124 6.41 -7.68 4.98
N ASP A 125 7.23 -8.72 5.05
CA ASP A 125 8.58 -8.72 4.50
C ASP A 125 8.68 -9.55 3.21
N LEU A 126 8.42 -8.91 2.06
CA LEU A 126 8.55 -9.52 0.73
C LEU A 126 9.91 -9.27 0.09
N ARG A 127 10.92 -8.84 0.87
CA ARG A 127 12.29 -8.60 0.35
C ARG A 127 12.96 -9.88 -0.11
N THR A 128 12.57 -11.01 0.47
CA THR A 128 13.14 -12.32 0.17
C THR A 128 12.37 -13.02 -0.95
N SER A 129 13.11 -13.61 -1.88
CA SER A 129 12.57 -14.53 -2.90
C SER A 129 12.63 -16.00 -2.48
N ALA A 130 12.98 -16.28 -1.22
CA ALA A 130 13.10 -17.65 -0.74
C ALA A 130 11.76 -18.40 -0.90
N ALA A 131 11.81 -19.56 -1.55
CA ALA A 131 10.63 -20.34 -1.97
C ALA A 131 9.70 -20.72 -0.81
N SER A 132 10.22 -20.88 0.40
CA SER A 132 9.42 -21.19 1.59
C SER A 132 8.84 -19.94 2.27
N ARG A 133 9.56 -18.81 2.22
CA ARG A 133 9.26 -17.63 3.04
C ARG A 133 8.34 -16.64 2.33
N ARG A 134 8.51 -16.41 1.03
CA ARG A 134 7.63 -15.50 0.27
C ARG A 134 6.16 -15.92 0.30
N PRO A 135 5.80 -17.22 0.10
CA PRO A 135 4.39 -17.63 0.17
C PRO A 135 3.79 -17.48 1.57
N GLU A 136 4.59 -17.63 2.63
CA GLU A 136 4.14 -17.43 4.01
C GLU A 136 3.82 -15.95 4.26
N GLU A 137 4.72 -15.05 3.86
CA GLU A 137 4.53 -13.60 3.99
C GLU A 137 3.35 -13.10 3.14
N LEU A 138 3.16 -13.65 1.95
CA LEU A 138 1.99 -13.36 1.11
C LEU A 138 0.69 -13.79 1.79
N ARG A 139 0.66 -14.98 2.41
CA ARG A 139 -0.51 -15.43 3.18
C ARG A 139 -0.77 -14.55 4.41
N LYS A 140 0.27 -14.05 5.09
CA LYS A 140 0.13 -13.08 6.18
C LYS A 140 -0.51 -11.79 5.67
N LEU A 141 -0.06 -11.27 4.53
CA LEU A 141 -0.66 -10.10 3.89
C LEU A 141 -2.13 -10.34 3.55
N ALA A 142 -2.44 -11.45 2.87
CA ALA A 142 -3.82 -11.79 2.52
C ALA A 142 -4.71 -11.94 3.75
N THR A 143 -4.22 -12.60 4.80
CA THR A 143 -4.92 -12.71 6.09
C THR A 143 -5.13 -11.32 6.69
N ALA A 144 -4.13 -10.46 6.71
CA ALA A 144 -4.26 -9.10 7.23
C ALA A 144 -5.29 -8.25 6.46
N VAL A 145 -5.40 -8.43 5.14
CA VAL A 145 -6.44 -7.80 4.31
C VAL A 145 -7.84 -8.34 4.64
N LEU A 146 -7.96 -9.61 4.98
CA LEU A 146 -9.25 -10.30 5.21
C LEU A 146 -9.74 -10.32 6.65
N SER A 147 -8.86 -10.25 7.65
CA SER A 147 -9.22 -10.33 9.06
C SER A 147 -10.10 -9.14 9.50
N ASP A 148 -11.18 -9.42 10.25
CA ASP A 148 -12.15 -8.46 10.84
C ASP A 148 -11.53 -7.09 11.16
N ARG A 149 -12.09 -5.93 10.76
CA ARG A 149 -13.50 -5.47 10.76
C ARG A 149 -14.17 -5.61 12.12
N GLY A 150 -13.50 -5.12 13.15
CA GLY A 150 -14.18 -4.72 14.38
C GLY A 150 -15.17 -3.59 14.11
#